data_AF-A0A1M6BBG7-F1
#
_entry.id   AF-A0A1M6BBG7-F1
#
_cell.length_a   1.000
_cell.length_b   1.000
_cell.length_c   1.000
_cell.angle_alpha   90.00
_cell.angle_beta   90.00
_cell.angle_gamma   90.00
#
_symmetry.space_group_name_H-M   'P 1'
#
loop_
_entity.id
_entity.type
_entity.pdbx_description
1 polymer ?
#
loop_
_entity_poly.entity_id
_entity_poly.type
_entity_poly.pdbx_seq_one_letter_code
_entity_poly.pdbx_strand_id
1 'polypeptide(L)' 'MTARKIKIIAVSLALLLVGVVIFQNTGTMETKVLFARIEMPQAFMLFLTFSFGMLVGFVLAYSKAHKRIAATLKSKDS' A
#
# COMPACT_ATOMS: atom_id res chain seq x y z
N MET A 1 4.20 16.87 17.63
CA MET A 1 3.39 16.44 16.47
C MET A 1 2.27 15.52 16.95
N THR A 2 1.00 15.81 16.65
CA THR A 2 -0.11 14.92 17.01
C THR A 2 -0.17 13.71 16.07
N ALA A 3 -0.52 12.52 16.59
CA ALA A 3 -0.53 11.26 15.85
C ALA A 3 -1.36 11.28 14.54
N ARG A 4 -2.37 12.16 14.46
CA ARG A 4 -3.17 12.38 13.25
C ARG A 4 -2.38 13.06 12.14
N LYS A 5 -1.54 14.04 12.46
CA LYS A 5 -0.67 14.74 11.50
C LYS A 5 0.41 13.82 10.96
N ILE A 6 0.98 12.96 11.81
CA ILE A 6 1.99 11.96 11.43
C ILE A 6 1.42 10.96 10.42
N LYS A 7 0.19 10.46 10.64
CA LYS A 7 -0.47 9.55 9.70
C LYS A 7 -0.70 10.17 8.33
N ILE A 8 -1.13 11.43 8.28
CA ILE A 8 -1.37 12.14 7.02
C ILE A 8 -0.04 12.30 6.26
N ILE A 9 1.01 12.74 6.95
CA ILE A 9 2.35 12.90 6.37
C ILE A 9 2.90 11.57 5.85
N ALA A 10 2.74 10.48 6.61
CA ALA A 10 3.19 9.16 6.21
C ALA A 10 2.45 8.64 4.96
N VAL A 11 1.13 8.85 4.89
CA VAL A 11 0.33 8.44 3.73
C VAL A 11 0.68 9.28 2.49
N SER A 12 0.84 10.59 2.64
CA SER A 12 1.25 11.46 1.52
C SER A 12 2.65 11.14 1.01
N LEU A 13 3.58 10.84 1.93
CA LEU A 13 4.95 10.46 1.56
C LEU A 13 4.97 9.10 0.84
N ALA A 14 4.16 8.14 1.29
CA ALA A 14 4.02 6.84 0.64
C ALA A 14 3.42 6.96 -0.76
N LEU A 15 2.37 7.77 -0.94
CA LEU A 15 1.78 8.06 -2.26
C LEU A 15 2.78 8.70 -3.21
N LEU A 16 3.56 9.67 -2.71
CA LEU A 16 4.57 10.36 -3.49
C LEU A 16 5.71 9.41 -3.89
N LEU A 17 6.16 8.56 -2.97
CA LEU A 17 7.12 7.49 -3.26
C LEU A 17 6.58 6.52 -4.30
N VAL A 18 5.33 6.06 -4.20
CA VAL A 18 4.74 5.18 -5.21
C VAL A 18 4.73 5.85 -6.58
N GLY A 19 4.28 7.11 -6.68
CA GLY A 19 4.27 7.85 -7.94
C GLY A 19 5.66 8.00 -8.53
N VAL A 20 6.64 8.40 -7.70
CA VAL A 20 8.05 8.53 -8.10
C VAL A 20 8.62 7.20 -8.56
N VAL A 21 8.35 6.12 -7.83
CA VAL A 21 8.83 4.80 -8.22
C VAL A 21 8.17 4.42 -9.54
N ILE A 22 6.85 4.54 -9.77
CA ILE A 22 6.22 4.20 -11.06
C ILE A 22 6.85 4.98 -12.22
N PHE A 23 7.00 6.30 -12.06
CA PHE A 23 7.48 7.20 -13.12
C PHE A 23 8.97 7.05 -13.40
N GLN A 24 9.79 6.79 -12.37
CA GLN A 24 11.21 6.47 -12.57
C GLN A 24 11.37 5.04 -13.09
N ASN A 25 10.44 4.16 -12.75
CA ASN A 25 10.50 2.75 -13.08
C ASN A 25 9.76 2.41 -14.38
N THR A 26 9.49 3.37 -15.25
CA THR A 26 8.99 3.13 -16.62
C THR A 26 10.09 2.74 -17.61
N GLY A 27 11.35 2.62 -17.15
CA GLY A 27 12.42 2.00 -17.94
C GLY A 27 12.13 0.51 -18.18
N THR A 28 12.25 0.08 -19.43
CA THR A 28 12.17 -1.34 -19.82
C THR A 28 13.33 -2.10 -19.20
N MET A 29 13.03 -2.94 -18.20
CA MET A 29 14.04 -3.79 -17.57
C MET A 29 14.09 -5.12 -18.32
N GLU A 30 15.23 -5.41 -18.94
CA GLU A 30 15.48 -6.71 -19.55
C GLU A 30 15.71 -7.76 -18.45
N THR A 31 14.71 -8.61 -18.18
CA THR A 31 14.91 -9.75 -17.30
C THR A 31 15.31 -10.99 -18.10
N LYS A 32 16.51 -11.53 -17.82
CA LYS A 32 16.99 -12.79 -18.42
C LYS A 32 16.57 -13.95 -17.52
N VAL A 33 15.51 -14.65 -17.90
CA VAL A 33 15.08 -15.88 -17.22
C VAL A 33 15.61 -17.07 -18.01
N LEU A 34 16.74 -17.61 -17.55
CA LEU A 34 17.51 -18.79 -18.01
C LEU A 34 17.77 -19.01 -19.51
N PHE A 35 16.83 -18.79 -20.44
CA PHE A 35 17.04 -18.74 -21.90
C PHE A 35 16.04 -17.81 -22.63
N ALA A 36 15.20 -17.07 -21.92
CA ALA A 36 14.24 -16.13 -22.48
C ALA A 36 14.48 -14.73 -21.93
N ARG A 37 14.66 -13.76 -22.84
CA ARG A 37 14.68 -12.34 -22.51
C ARG A 37 13.22 -11.88 -22.48
N ILE A 38 12.68 -11.69 -21.29
CA ILE A 38 11.33 -11.16 -21.12
C ILE A 38 11.51 -9.70 -20.69
N GLU A 39 11.15 -8.79 -21.58
CA GLU A 39 11.02 -7.38 -21.24
C GLU A 39 9.74 -7.22 -20.44
N MET A 40 9.88 -7.10 -19.11
CA MET A 40 8.74 -6.84 -18.26
C MET A 40 8.67 -5.34 -17.96
N PRO A 41 7.50 -4.71 -18.18
CA PRO A 41 7.30 -3.33 -17.78
C PRO A 41 7.39 -3.27 -16.25
N GLN A 42 8.37 -2.53 -15.75
CA GLN A 42 8.63 -2.44 -14.31
C GLN A 42 7.47 -1.75 -13.54
N ALA A 43 6.59 -1.04 -14.25
CA ALA A 43 5.27 -0.62 -13.77
C ALA A 43 4.39 -1.79 -13.25
N PHE A 44 4.50 -2.99 -13.82
CA PHE A 44 3.75 -4.17 -13.39
C PHE A 44 4.18 -4.66 -11.99
N MET A 45 5.48 -4.65 -11.71
CA MET A 45 6.00 -4.98 -10.38
C MET A 45 5.57 -3.96 -9.32
N LEU A 46 5.51 -2.68 -9.68
CA LEU A 46 5.00 -1.65 -8.79
C LEU A 46 3.52 -1.78 -8.52
N PHE A 47 2.73 -2.11 -9.55
CA PHE A 47 1.33 -2.35 -9.38
C PHE A 47 1.09 -3.51 -8.40
N LEU A 48 1.80 -4.62 -8.55
CA LEU A 48 1.73 -5.74 -7.60
C LEU A 48 2.13 -5.33 -6.18
N THR A 49 3.25 -4.61 -6.04
CA THR A 49 3.73 -4.15 -4.73
C THR A 49 2.71 -3.22 -4.05
N PHE A 50 2.09 -2.32 -4.82
CA PHE A 50 1.03 -1.45 -4.35
C PHE A 50 -0.22 -2.24 -3.94
N SER A 51 -0.68 -3.19 -4.75
CA SER A 51 -1.84 -4.03 -4.45
C SER A 51 -1.65 -4.82 -3.15
N PHE A 52 -0.46 -5.39 -2.93
CA PHE A 52 -0.14 -6.08 -1.67
C PHE A 52 -0.16 -5.13 -0.48
N GLY A 53 0.48 -3.97 -0.58
CA GLY A 53 0.46 -2.96 0.46
C GLY A 53 -0.96 -2.47 0.79
N MET A 54 -1.80 -2.29 -0.24
CA MET A 54 -3.19 -1.87 -0.11
C MET A 54 -4.03 -2.94 0.59
N LEU A 55 -3.90 -4.21 0.21
CA LEU A 55 -4.61 -5.32 0.84
C LEU A 55 -4.28 -5.44 2.32
N VAL A 56 -2.98 -5.42 2.67
CA VAL A 56 -2.53 -5.47 4.07
C VAL A 56 -3.06 -4.28 4.86
N GLY A 57 -2.94 -3.07 4.30
CA GLY A 57 -3.48 -1.86 4.92
C GLY A 57 -4.99 -1.90 5.12
N PHE A 58 -5.73 -2.43 4.13
CA PHE A 58 -7.18 -2.58 4.18
C PHE A 58 -7.61 -3.55 5.28
N VAL A 59 -7.00 -4.74 5.36
CA VAL A 59 -7.31 -5.75 6.39
C VAL A 59 -7.05 -5.19 7.80
N LEU A 60 -5.94 -4.48 7.99
CA LEU A 60 -5.60 -3.86 9.27
C LEU A 60 -6.58 -2.74 9.65
N ALA A 61 -6.98 -1.91 8.70
CA ALA A 61 -7.96 -0.84 8.92
C ALA A 61 -9.34 -1.41 9.24
N TYR A 62 -9.80 -2.40 8.47
CA TYR A 62 -11.07 -3.08 8.65
C TYR A 62 -11.15 -3.74 10.04
N SER A 63 -10.10 -4.46 10.45
CA SER A 63 -10.02 -5.09 11.77
C SER A 63 -10.10 -4.08 12.92
N LYS A 64 -9.46 -2.91 12.78
CA LYS A 64 -9.53 -1.83 13.79
C LYS A 64 -10.89 -1.15 13.84
N ALA A 65 -11.53 -0.96 12.68
CA ALA A 65 -12.88 -0.40 12.60
C ALA A 65 -13.90 -1.32 13.28
N HIS A 66 -13.82 -2.62 12.99
CA HIS A 66 -14.72 -3.63 13.56
C HIS A 66 -14.61 -3.71 15.09
N LYS A 67 -13.38 -3.69 15.64
CA LYS A 67 -13.14 -3.68 17.09
C LYS A 67 -13.67 -2.42 17.77
N ARG A 68 -13.57 -1.25 17.12
CA ARG A 68 -14.13 0.01 17.66
C ARG A 68 -15.65 -0.03 17.72
N ILE A 69 -16.30 -0.51 16.66
CA ILE A 69 -17.77 -0.61 16.60
C ILE A 69 -18.27 -1.57 17.70
N ALA A 70 -17.65 -2.74 17.85
CA ALA A 70 -18.00 -3.69 18.90
C ALA A 70 -17.84 -3.12 20.32
N ALA A 71 -16.78 -2.33 20.57
CA ALA A 71 -16.56 -1.68 21.85
C ALA A 71 -17.60 -0.57 22.14
N THR A 72 -18.02 0.19 21.12
CA THR A 72 -19.06 1.22 21.25
C THR A 72 -20.43 0.62 21.53
N LEU A 73 -20.77 -0.53 20.93
CA LEU A 73 -22.03 -1.21 21.21
C LEU A 73 -22.08 -1.76 22.64
N LYS A 74 -21.01 -2.39 23.12
CA LYS A 74 -20.90 -2.90 24.49
C LYS A 74 -21.02 -1.81 25.57
N SER A 75 -20.62 -0.58 25.26
CA SER A 75 -20.74 0.59 26.15
C SER A 75 -22.15 1.17 26.21
N LYS A 76 -23.01 0.88 25.24
CA LYS A 76 -24.38 1.42 25.17
C LYS A 76 -25.39 0.52 25.89
N ASP A 77 -25.05 -0.76 26.06
CA ASP A 77 -25.87 -1.78 26.73
C ASP A 77 -25.51 -1.97 28.23
N SER A 78 -24.56 -1.18 28.76
CA SER A 78 -24.15 -1.17 30.18
C SER A 78 -24.48 0.15 30.85
#